data_AF-A0A356L0M4-F1
#
_entry.id   AF-A0A356L0M4-F1
#
_cell.length_a   1.000
_cell.length_b   1.000
_cell.length_c   1.000
_cell.angle_alpha   90.00
_cell.angle_beta   90.00
_cell.angle_gamma   90.00
#
_symmetry.space_group_name_H-M   'P 1'
#
loop_
_entity.id
_entity.type
_entity.pdbx_description
1 polymer ?
#
loop_
_entity_poly.entity_id
_entity_poly.type
_entity_poly.pdbx_seq_one_letter_code
_entity_poly.pdbx_strand_id
1 'polypeptide(L)'
;AKTRYVDDKKIADHYAIIPTGQGQREYASLKPLSKKVYELICRRFLSIFLHPAVYERISLTIDCQGETFTVGSRALKEEGYLKVASVRRSSETGEGNDSPSLPAAEGTAETMRAADGRATMAPDEGIAPEDGAREAEGAGEGDSRTLSEALLRLRKGQKLLLETLRVKEGETAPPKRYTSGSMILAMENAGNLIEDEELRAQIKGAGIGTSATRAGILTKLVDNKYIALQKKTQVLTPTKLGEYIAYYVKISVPHLLNPKLTASWEMGLSEVAEGKITEQEYMEKLESFVRTKTEKIRTL
;
A
#
# COMPACT_ATOMS: atom_id res chain seq x y z
N ALA A 1 7.43 0.34 31.42
CA ALA A 1 8.47 0.37 30.37
C ALA A 1 7.85 0.97 29.11
N LYS A 2 8.42 2.03 28.52
CA LYS A 2 7.96 2.57 27.22
C LYS A 2 8.44 1.62 26.12
N THR A 3 7.60 0.65 25.76
CA THR A 3 7.90 -0.24 24.63
C THR A 3 7.32 0.36 23.35
N ARG A 4 7.87 0.01 22.18
CA ARG A 4 7.39 0.51 20.88
C ARG A 4 5.96 0.06 20.54
N TYR A 5 5.45 -0.96 21.24
CA TYR A 5 4.20 -1.66 20.93
C TYR A 5 3.12 -1.54 22.01
N VAL A 6 3.39 -0.86 23.14
CA VAL A 6 2.39 -0.49 24.14
C VAL A 6 2.42 1.03 24.31
N ASP A 7 1.40 1.69 23.77
CA ASP A 7 1.24 3.14 23.83
C ASP A 7 -0.24 3.48 23.93
N ASP A 8 -0.72 3.72 25.15
CA ASP A 8 -2.13 4.00 25.45
C ASP A 8 -2.64 5.24 24.70
N LYS A 9 -1.76 6.18 24.35
CA LYS A 9 -2.11 7.38 23.60
C LYS A 9 -2.42 7.11 22.13
N LYS A 10 -2.02 5.96 21.62
CA LYS A 10 -2.25 5.54 20.22
C LYS A 10 -3.42 4.57 20.08
N ILE A 11 -4.09 4.25 21.18
CA ILE A 11 -5.30 3.45 21.14
C ILE A 11 -6.46 4.38 20.76
N ALA A 12 -7.11 4.06 19.63
CA ALA A 12 -8.36 4.70 19.22
C ALA A 12 -9.54 3.90 19.80
N ASP A 13 -10.49 3.47 18.97
CA ASP A 13 -11.67 2.70 19.42
C ASP A 13 -11.30 1.33 20.01
N HIS A 14 -10.30 0.68 19.41
CA HIS A 14 -9.86 -0.66 19.79
C HIS A 14 -8.33 -0.79 19.70
N TYR A 15 -7.77 -1.72 20.48
CA TYR A 15 -6.37 -2.10 20.37
C TYR A 15 -6.14 -3.10 19.22
N ALA A 16 -4.88 -3.33 18.86
CA ALA A 16 -4.51 -4.26 17.80
C ALA A 16 -5.00 -5.69 18.07
N ILE A 17 -5.33 -6.45 17.01
CA ILE A 17 -5.77 -7.85 17.15
C ILE A 17 -4.61 -8.68 17.71
N ILE A 18 -4.82 -9.30 18.87
CA ILE A 18 -3.85 -10.17 19.56
C ILE A 18 -4.47 -11.54 19.87
N PRO A 19 -3.66 -12.60 19.98
CA PRO A 19 -4.17 -13.89 20.42
C PRO A 19 -4.65 -13.82 21.87
N THR A 20 -5.79 -14.45 22.16
CA THR A 20 -6.27 -14.65 23.53
C THR A 20 -5.73 -15.96 24.10
N GLY A 21 -5.58 -16.04 25.43
CA GLY A 21 -5.06 -17.24 26.11
C GLY A 21 -5.94 -18.50 26.02
N GLN A 22 -7.14 -18.40 25.44
CA GLN A 22 -8.09 -19.50 25.31
C GLN A 22 -7.94 -20.28 24.00
N GLY A 23 -7.25 -19.72 23.00
CA GLY A 23 -7.20 -20.27 21.64
C GLY A 23 -6.55 -21.66 21.52
N GLN A 24 -5.66 -22.04 22.45
CA GLN A 24 -4.92 -23.30 22.35
C GLN A 24 -5.80 -24.54 22.48
N ARG A 25 -6.88 -24.48 23.28
CA ARG A 25 -7.80 -25.61 23.49
C ARG A 25 -8.66 -25.86 22.25
N GLU A 26 -9.06 -24.79 21.57
CA GLU A 26 -9.98 -24.86 20.44
C GLU A 26 -9.26 -24.92 19.09
N TYR A 27 -7.97 -24.60 19.04
CA TYR A 27 -7.18 -24.57 17.80
C TYR A 27 -7.33 -25.86 16.97
N ALA A 28 -7.31 -27.03 17.61
CA ALA A 28 -7.47 -28.31 16.93
C ALA A 28 -8.79 -28.41 16.14
N SER A 29 -9.87 -27.82 16.67
CA SER A 29 -11.23 -27.84 16.10
C SER A 29 -11.45 -26.81 14.99
N LEU A 30 -10.55 -25.82 14.84
CA LEU A 30 -10.67 -24.77 13.84
C LEU A 30 -10.59 -25.34 12.41
N LYS A 31 -11.41 -24.76 11.52
CA LYS A 31 -11.34 -25.03 10.08
C LYS A 31 -9.98 -24.59 9.51
N PRO A 32 -9.53 -25.16 8.38
CA PRO A 32 -8.20 -24.86 7.81
C PRO A 32 -7.92 -23.37 7.59
N LEU A 33 -8.90 -22.61 7.09
CA LEU A 33 -8.75 -21.17 6.89
C LEU A 33 -8.61 -20.42 8.21
N SER A 34 -9.45 -20.73 9.21
CA SER A 34 -9.41 -20.13 10.54
C SER A 34 -8.08 -20.42 11.24
N LYS A 35 -7.51 -21.63 11.08
CA LYS A 35 -6.17 -21.97 11.57
C LYS A 35 -5.10 -21.08 10.96
N LYS A 36 -5.11 -20.90 9.64
CA LYS A 36 -4.16 -20.03 8.93
C LYS A 36 -4.24 -18.58 9.41
N VAL A 37 -5.46 -18.05 9.59
CA VAL A 37 -5.68 -16.69 10.12
C VAL A 37 -5.18 -16.57 11.56
N TYR A 38 -5.50 -17.54 12.42
CA TYR A 38 -5.04 -17.56 13.81
C TYR A 38 -3.51 -17.63 13.92
N GLU A 39 -2.87 -18.48 13.12
CA GLU A 39 -1.40 -18.56 13.06
C GLU A 39 -0.78 -17.25 12.58
N LEU A 40 -1.37 -16.59 11.58
CA LEU A 40 -0.91 -15.29 11.11
C LEU A 40 -0.94 -14.25 12.24
N ILE A 41 -2.03 -14.19 13.00
CA ILE A 41 -2.17 -13.30 14.17
C ILE A 41 -1.11 -13.63 15.22
N CYS A 42 -0.92 -14.92 15.56
CA CYS A 42 0.07 -15.35 16.55
C CYS A 42 1.51 -15.02 16.10
N ARG A 43 1.88 -15.33 14.85
CA ARG A 43 3.20 -15.02 14.28
C ARG A 43 3.46 -13.53 14.29
N ARG A 44 2.46 -12.72 13.90
CA ARG A 44 2.56 -11.25 13.92
C ARG A 44 2.74 -10.73 15.35
N PHE A 45 1.97 -11.25 16.30
CA PHE A 45 2.08 -10.89 17.71
C PHE A 45 3.46 -11.24 18.28
N LEU A 46 3.96 -12.46 18.07
CA LEU A 46 5.29 -12.88 18.55
C LEU A 46 6.43 -12.06 17.92
N SER A 47 6.28 -11.65 16.66
CA SER A 47 7.28 -10.87 15.94
C SER A 47 7.61 -9.53 16.60
N ILE A 48 6.67 -8.92 17.35
CA ILE A 48 6.90 -7.61 17.99
C ILE A 48 7.85 -7.69 19.19
N PHE A 49 8.06 -8.88 19.76
CA PHE A 49 8.94 -9.13 20.91
C PHE A 49 10.35 -9.57 20.49
N LEU A 50 10.56 -9.85 19.20
CA LEU A 50 11.85 -10.26 18.66
C LEU A 50 12.65 -9.04 18.18
N HIS A 51 13.97 -9.21 18.06
CA HIS A 51 14.86 -8.18 17.53
C HIS A 51 14.58 -7.92 16.04
N PRO A 52 14.85 -6.71 15.53
CA PRO A 52 14.74 -6.42 14.10
C PRO A 52 15.68 -7.33 13.29
N ALA A 53 15.29 -7.64 12.06
CA ALA A 53 16.19 -8.27 11.11
C ALA A 53 17.33 -7.31 10.75
N VAL A 54 18.57 -7.79 10.77
CA VAL A 54 19.76 -7.01 10.46
C VAL A 54 20.23 -7.35 9.06
N TYR A 55 20.33 -6.32 8.22
CA TYR A 55 20.82 -6.44 6.85
C TYR A 55 22.14 -5.70 6.69
N GLU A 56 23.07 -6.30 5.95
CA GLU A 56 24.26 -5.63 5.46
C GLU A 56 24.00 -5.11 4.06
N ARG A 57 24.13 -3.80 3.85
CA ARG A 57 24.01 -3.16 2.54
C ARG A 57 25.41 -2.79 2.05
N ILE A 58 25.76 -3.27 0.87
CA ILE A 58 27.00 -2.94 0.18
C ILE A 58 26.60 -2.08 -1.03
N SER A 59 27.29 -0.95 -1.22
CA SER A 59 27.11 -0.11 -2.39
C SER A 59 28.48 0.23 -2.95
N LEU A 60 28.68 -0.05 -4.23
CA LEU A 60 29.90 0.23 -4.98
C LEU A 60 29.56 1.22 -6.09
N THR A 61 30.39 2.25 -6.21
CA THR A 61 30.36 3.23 -7.29
C THR A 61 31.61 3.04 -8.15
N ILE A 62 31.41 2.91 -9.46
CA ILE A 62 32.47 2.69 -10.44
C ILE A 62 32.44 3.85 -11.43
N ASP A 63 33.58 4.53 -11.59
CA ASP A 63 33.80 5.47 -12.69
C ASP A 63 34.36 4.70 -13.89
N CYS A 64 33.75 4.89 -15.05
CA CYS A 64 34.25 4.36 -16.31
C CYS A 64 34.11 5.42 -17.39
N GLN A 65 35.25 5.94 -17.86
CA GLN A 65 35.31 6.90 -18.98
C GLN A 65 34.47 8.17 -18.76
N GLY A 66 34.34 8.63 -17.50
CA GLY A 66 33.54 9.80 -17.14
C GLY A 66 32.07 9.51 -16.82
N GLU A 67 31.62 8.25 -17.00
CA GLU A 67 30.29 7.78 -16.61
C GLU A 67 30.34 7.10 -15.23
N THR A 68 29.26 7.23 -14.45
CA THR A 68 29.16 6.64 -13.10
C THR A 68 28.17 5.49 -13.06
N PHE A 69 28.64 4.31 -12.63
CA PHE A 69 27.83 3.11 -12.44
C PHE A 69 27.72 2.78 -10.94
N THR A 70 26.54 2.36 -10.50
CA THR A 70 26.32 1.93 -9.12
C THR A 70 25.83 0.50 -9.08
N VAL A 71 26.45 -0.33 -8.23
CA VAL A 71 25.96 -1.66 -7.89
C VAL A 71 25.70 -1.73 -6.39
N GLY A 72 24.52 -2.20 -6.03
CA GLY A 72 24.11 -2.44 -4.65
C GLY A 72 23.93 -3.93 -4.41
N SER A 73 24.24 -4.37 -3.20
CA SER A 73 23.78 -5.66 -2.69
C SER A 73 23.26 -5.51 -1.27
N ARG A 74 22.30 -6.35 -0.90
CA ARG A 74 21.72 -6.43 0.44
C ARG A 74 21.71 -7.89 0.88
N ALA A 75 22.40 -8.19 1.98
CA ALA A 75 22.45 -9.53 2.56
C ALA A 75 21.82 -9.54 3.95
N LEU A 76 20.99 -10.55 4.25
CA LEU A 76 20.45 -10.77 5.60
C LEU A 76 21.54 -11.37 6.48
N LYS A 77 21.94 -10.66 7.54
CA LYS A 77 22.93 -11.13 8.54
C LYS A 77 22.26 -11.84 9.70
N GLU A 78 21.20 -11.22 10.23
CA GLU A 78 20.43 -11.76 11.35
C GLU A 78 18.94 -11.71 11.00
N GLU A 79 18.26 -12.86 11.10
CA GLU A 79 16.84 -12.96 10.70
C GLU A 79 15.91 -12.15 11.61
N GLY A 80 16.25 -11.97 12.89
CA GLY A 80 15.37 -11.32 13.85
C GLY A 80 13.96 -11.91 13.87
N TYR A 81 12.97 -11.03 13.87
CA TYR A 81 11.56 -11.43 13.84
C TYR A 81 11.15 -12.20 12.58
N LEU A 82 11.92 -12.16 11.48
CA LEU A 82 11.58 -12.87 10.24
C LEU A 82 11.52 -14.38 10.43
N LYS A 83 12.29 -14.92 11.39
CA LYS A 83 12.25 -16.34 11.77
C LYS A 83 10.82 -16.81 12.11
N VAL A 84 9.99 -15.92 12.64
CA VAL A 84 8.61 -16.21 13.06
C VAL A 84 7.58 -15.59 12.11
N ALA A 85 7.86 -14.41 11.54
CA ALA A 85 6.93 -13.73 10.63
C ALA A 85 6.73 -14.45 9.29
N SER A 86 7.72 -15.23 8.85
CA SER A 86 7.65 -15.98 7.60
C SER A 86 6.53 -17.02 7.64
N VAL A 87 5.49 -16.84 6.82
CA VAL A 87 4.65 -17.96 6.42
C VAL A 87 5.51 -18.80 5.48
N ARG A 88 6.14 -19.88 5.99
CA ARG A 88 6.80 -20.85 5.12
C ARG A 88 5.77 -21.32 4.09
N ARG A 89 5.89 -20.88 2.83
CA ARG A 89 5.19 -21.55 1.74
C ARG A 89 5.80 -22.94 1.66
N SER A 90 5.00 -23.95 1.96
CA SER A 90 5.36 -25.34 1.71
C SER A 90 5.78 -25.44 0.25
N SER A 91 7.06 -25.75 0.04
CA SER A 91 7.64 -26.06 -1.26
C SER A 91 7.04 -27.39 -1.73
N GLU A 92 5.85 -27.33 -2.31
CA GLU A 92 5.33 -28.37 -3.18
C GLU A 92 4.96 -27.70 -4.51
N THR A 93 5.89 -27.85 -5.45
CA THR A 93 5.73 -27.82 -6.92
C THR A 93 4.81 -26.75 -7.53
N GLY A 94 5.42 -25.76 -8.19
CA GLY A 94 4.80 -24.99 -9.28
C GLY A 94 4.81 -23.48 -9.09
N GLU A 95 5.71 -22.81 -9.81
CA GLU A 95 5.68 -21.44 -10.33
C GLU A 95 4.81 -20.40 -9.58
N GLY A 96 5.47 -19.45 -8.91
CA GLY A 96 4.84 -18.26 -8.34
C GLY A 96 5.71 -17.58 -7.29
N ASN A 97 6.75 -16.85 -7.71
CA ASN A 97 7.71 -16.23 -6.82
C ASN A 97 7.25 -14.86 -6.28
N ASP A 98 6.20 -14.83 -5.44
CA ASP A 98 5.80 -13.62 -4.69
C ASP A 98 6.23 -13.74 -3.22
N SER A 99 7.47 -13.40 -2.90
CA SER A 99 7.86 -13.16 -1.51
C SER A 99 7.03 -12.01 -0.93
N PRO A 100 6.50 -12.11 0.31
CA PRO A 100 5.76 -11.02 0.90
C PRO A 100 6.74 -9.89 1.26
N SER A 101 6.75 -8.83 0.46
CA SER A 101 7.32 -7.54 0.86
C SER A 101 6.45 -6.98 1.99
N LEU A 102 7.04 -6.83 3.18
CA LEU A 102 6.52 -5.91 4.19
C LEU A 102 6.96 -4.49 3.79
N PRO A 103 6.13 -3.45 4.04
CA PRO A 103 6.31 -2.12 3.46
C PRO A 103 7.65 -1.51 3.92
N ALA A 104 8.41 -1.00 2.97
CA ALA A 104 9.59 -0.21 3.26
C ALA A 104 9.17 1.12 3.90
N ALA A 105 9.83 1.50 5.00
CA ALA A 105 9.65 2.81 5.59
C ALA A 105 10.28 3.87 4.68
N GLU A 106 9.48 4.87 4.30
CA GLU A 106 9.89 6.03 3.51
C GLU A 106 11.08 6.76 4.18
N GLY A 107 12.16 6.93 3.41
CA GLY A 107 13.29 7.79 3.75
C GLY A 107 13.54 8.73 2.57
N THR A 108 13.18 10.00 2.78
CA THR A 108 13.32 11.12 1.84
C THR A 108 14.79 11.36 1.45
N ALA A 109 15.04 11.58 0.15
CA ALA A 109 16.23 12.25 -0.34
C ALA A 109 15.82 13.36 -1.32
N GLU A 110 15.86 14.61 -0.85
CA GLU A 110 15.75 15.81 -1.66
C GLU A 110 16.98 15.94 -2.57
N THR A 111 16.77 16.35 -3.82
CA THR A 111 17.82 16.98 -4.64
C THR A 111 17.28 18.27 -5.24
N MET A 112 18.02 19.35 -4.99
CA MET A 112 17.78 20.71 -5.47
C MET A 112 17.82 20.79 -7.01
N ARG A 113 16.92 21.58 -7.61
CA ARG A 113 17.07 22.13 -8.97
C ARG A 113 17.13 23.65 -8.92
N ALA A 114 18.14 24.23 -9.58
CA ALA A 114 18.18 25.64 -9.94
C ALA A 114 17.39 25.88 -11.24
N ALA A 115 16.82 27.08 -11.32
CA ALA A 115 15.79 27.52 -12.28
C ALA A 115 16.30 27.81 -13.70
N ASP A 116 15.43 27.64 -14.70
CA ASP A 116 14.99 28.75 -15.57
C ASP A 116 13.81 28.38 -16.50
N GLY A 117 12.73 29.15 -16.40
CA GLY A 117 12.04 29.79 -17.54
C GLY A 117 11.07 29.02 -18.47
N ARG A 118 9.76 29.15 -18.13
CA ARG A 118 8.57 29.37 -19.03
C ARG A 118 7.77 28.17 -19.62
N ALA A 119 6.73 27.80 -18.86
CA ALA A 119 5.28 27.67 -19.17
C ALA A 119 4.78 26.89 -20.41
N THR A 120 3.96 25.83 -20.17
CA THR A 120 2.48 25.82 -20.39
C THR A 120 1.78 24.58 -19.79
N MET A 121 0.68 24.85 -19.07
CA MET A 121 -0.47 24.09 -18.52
C MET A 121 -0.83 22.66 -19.03
N ALA A 122 -1.05 21.71 -18.09
CA ALA A 122 -2.29 20.92 -17.83
C ALA A 122 -2.02 19.74 -16.84
N PRO A 123 -3.02 19.26 -16.05
CA PRO A 123 -2.79 18.50 -14.82
C PRO A 123 -2.92 16.98 -15.01
N ASP A 124 -1.86 16.26 -14.67
CA ASP A 124 -1.86 14.85 -14.27
C ASP A 124 -0.77 14.71 -13.20
N GLU A 125 -0.77 13.59 -12.50
CA GLU A 125 0.23 13.12 -11.53
C GLU A 125 -0.22 13.13 -10.06
N GLY A 126 -0.77 11.96 -9.69
CA GLY A 126 -0.59 11.41 -8.36
C GLY A 126 0.89 11.17 -8.05
N ILE A 127 1.23 11.32 -6.77
CA ILE A 127 2.60 11.17 -6.28
C ILE A 127 2.79 9.77 -5.68
N ALA A 128 3.89 9.18 -6.18
CA ALA A 128 4.53 7.88 -6.02
C ALA A 128 5.08 7.63 -4.57
N PRO A 129 5.72 6.47 -4.24
CA PRO A 129 6.33 5.50 -5.16
C PRO A 129 6.20 4.00 -4.81
N GLU A 130 6.42 3.14 -5.81
CA GLU A 130 7.26 1.94 -5.67
C GLU A 130 7.77 1.49 -7.06
N ASP A 131 9.04 1.83 -7.28
CA ASP A 131 10.13 1.12 -7.95
C ASP A 131 9.84 0.22 -9.18
N GLY A 132 10.29 0.74 -10.33
CA GLY A 132 10.55 -0.01 -11.56
C GLY A 132 12.05 -0.15 -11.83
N ALA A 133 12.82 -0.71 -10.91
CA ALA A 133 14.09 -1.32 -11.24
C ALA A 133 13.84 -2.79 -11.60
N ARG A 134 13.79 -3.12 -12.90
CA ARG A 134 13.93 -4.52 -13.36
C ARG A 134 15.37 -4.96 -13.11
N GLU A 135 15.65 -5.36 -11.87
CA GLU A 135 16.77 -6.22 -11.54
C GLU A 135 16.68 -7.51 -12.37
N ALA A 136 17.83 -8.07 -12.71
CA ALA A 136 17.93 -9.30 -13.46
C ALA A 136 17.23 -10.44 -12.69
N GLU A 137 16.04 -10.85 -13.14
CA GLU A 137 15.42 -12.09 -12.69
C GLU A 137 16.22 -13.26 -13.27
N GLY A 138 17.12 -13.78 -12.44
CA GLY A 138 17.96 -14.92 -12.79
C GLY A 138 19.08 -15.18 -11.78
N ALA A 139 18.91 -14.77 -10.53
CA ALA A 139 19.86 -15.00 -9.46
C ALA A 139 19.12 -15.75 -8.34
N GLY A 140 19.27 -17.07 -8.28
CA GLY A 140 18.81 -17.84 -7.13
C GLY A 140 19.39 -17.27 -5.83
N GLU A 141 18.85 -17.65 -4.68
CA GLU A 141 19.34 -17.20 -3.36
C GLU A 141 20.87 -17.46 -3.16
N GLY A 142 21.45 -18.36 -3.97
CA GLY A 142 22.89 -18.59 -4.07
C GLY A 142 23.68 -17.51 -4.82
N ASP A 143 23.09 -16.79 -5.76
CA ASP A 143 23.77 -15.85 -6.67
C ASP A 143 23.89 -14.42 -6.07
N SER A 144 22.92 -14.02 -5.23
CA SER A 144 23.01 -12.78 -4.45
C SER A 144 24.07 -12.84 -3.34
N ARG A 145 24.28 -14.02 -2.73
CA ARG A 145 25.35 -14.24 -1.75
C ARG A 145 26.73 -14.19 -2.41
N THR A 146 26.91 -14.83 -3.57
CA THR A 146 28.17 -14.78 -4.32
C THR A 146 28.50 -13.37 -4.81
N LEU A 147 27.50 -12.59 -5.25
CA LEU A 147 27.71 -11.18 -5.60
C LEU A 147 28.14 -10.35 -4.39
N SER A 148 27.47 -10.52 -3.25
CA SER A 148 27.81 -9.81 -2.01
C SER A 148 29.24 -10.10 -1.54
N GLU A 149 29.64 -11.37 -1.57
CA GLU A 149 31.00 -11.80 -1.23
C GLU A 149 32.04 -11.25 -2.20
N ALA A 150 31.72 -11.19 -3.50
CA ALA A 150 32.60 -10.59 -4.51
C ALA A 150 32.78 -9.09 -4.28
N LEU A 151 31.71 -8.36 -3.96
CA LEU A 151 31.76 -6.92 -3.70
C LEU A 151 32.57 -6.58 -2.43
N LEU A 152 32.49 -7.41 -1.38
CA LEU A 152 33.27 -7.22 -0.14
C LEU A 152 34.78 -7.38 -0.32
N ARG A 153 35.22 -8.07 -1.39
CA ARG A 153 36.65 -8.24 -1.69
C ARG A 153 37.26 -7.02 -2.39
N LEU A 154 36.43 -6.11 -2.89
CA LEU A 154 36.89 -4.93 -3.61
C LEU A 154 37.36 -3.82 -2.65
N ARG A 155 38.36 -3.05 -3.08
CA ARG A 155 38.85 -1.89 -2.32
C ARG A 155 38.69 -0.60 -3.11
N LYS A 156 38.57 0.52 -2.40
CA LYS A 156 38.55 1.86 -3.00
C LYS A 156 39.82 2.08 -3.83
N GLY A 157 39.64 2.54 -5.07
CA GLY A 157 40.74 2.79 -6.01
C GLY A 157 41.20 1.55 -6.80
N GLN A 158 40.59 0.39 -6.58
CA GLN A 158 40.86 -0.80 -7.40
C GLN A 158 40.39 -0.58 -8.83
N LYS A 159 41.27 -0.83 -9.79
CA LYS A 159 40.93 -0.81 -11.22
C LYS A 159 40.27 -2.14 -11.59
N LEU A 160 39.13 -2.06 -12.27
CA LEU A 160 38.39 -3.22 -12.78
C LEU A 160 38.47 -3.23 -14.30
N LEU A 161 38.49 -4.42 -14.89
CA LEU A 161 38.44 -4.59 -16.35
C LEU A 161 36.98 -4.52 -16.80
N LEU A 162 36.68 -3.61 -17.74
CA LEU A 162 35.40 -3.61 -18.42
C LEU A 162 35.42 -4.66 -19.53
N GLU A 163 34.74 -5.79 -19.32
CA GLU A 163 34.64 -6.84 -20.33
C GLU A 163 33.61 -6.53 -21.42
N THR A 164 32.41 -6.13 -21.00
CA THR A 164 31.31 -5.82 -21.92
C THR A 164 30.45 -4.68 -21.38
N LEU A 165 29.94 -3.86 -22.30
CA LEU A 165 28.94 -2.84 -22.02
C LEU A 165 27.76 -3.07 -22.98
N ARG A 166 26.55 -3.24 -22.42
CA ARG A 166 25.33 -3.47 -23.19
C ARG A 166 24.28 -2.45 -22.80
N VAL A 167 23.65 -1.84 -23.80
CA VAL A 167 22.48 -1.00 -23.59
C VAL A 167 21.26 -1.90 -23.47
N LYS A 168 20.54 -1.77 -22.35
CA LYS A 168 19.27 -2.49 -22.12
C LYS A 168 18.13 -1.55 -22.49
N GLU A 169 17.54 -1.76 -23.64
CA GLU A 169 16.31 -1.10 -24.03
C GLU A 169 15.14 -1.68 -23.22
N GLY A 170 14.17 -0.83 -22.88
CA GLY A 170 13.02 -1.21 -22.09
C GLY A 170 11.78 -0.43 -22.49
N GLU A 171 10.63 -1.08 -22.38
CA GLU A 171 9.32 -0.47 -22.61
C GLU A 171 8.56 -0.39 -21.28
N THR A 172 7.75 0.66 -21.13
CA THR A 172 6.85 0.80 -19.98
C THR A 172 5.74 -0.25 -20.03
N ALA A 173 5.40 -0.85 -18.89
CA ALA A 173 4.22 -1.70 -18.78
C ALA A 173 3.01 -0.88 -18.31
N PRO A 174 1.79 -1.22 -18.75
CA PRO A 174 0.59 -0.59 -18.22
C PRO A 174 0.39 -0.91 -16.72
N PRO A 175 -0.35 -0.07 -15.98
CA PRO A 175 -0.61 -0.28 -14.56
C PRO A 175 -1.25 -1.64 -14.27
N LYS A 176 -0.83 -2.28 -13.17
CA LYS A 176 -1.45 -3.51 -12.69
C LYS A 176 -2.88 -3.24 -12.23
N ARG A 177 -3.78 -4.20 -12.47
CA ARG A 177 -5.15 -4.13 -11.94
C ARG A 177 -5.15 -4.27 -10.42
N TYR A 178 -6.15 -3.66 -9.78
CA TYR A 178 -6.39 -3.86 -8.36
C TYR A 178 -6.81 -5.30 -8.06
N THR A 179 -6.18 -5.90 -7.05
CA THR A 179 -6.68 -7.05 -6.30
C THR A 179 -7.56 -6.60 -5.14
N SER A 180 -8.33 -7.52 -4.53
CA SER A 180 -9.10 -7.25 -3.31
C SER A 180 -8.25 -6.63 -2.20
N GLY A 181 -7.03 -7.14 -1.97
CA GLY A 181 -6.08 -6.59 -1.00
C GLY A 181 -5.60 -5.18 -1.36
N SER A 182 -5.14 -4.97 -2.60
CA SER A 182 -4.68 -3.65 -3.03
C SER A 182 -5.80 -2.60 -3.08
N MET A 183 -7.05 -3.02 -3.30
CA MET A 183 -8.21 -2.13 -3.27
C MET A 183 -8.53 -1.70 -1.84
N ILE A 184 -8.46 -2.59 -0.86
CA ILE A 184 -8.60 -2.23 0.56
C ILE A 184 -7.52 -1.21 0.96
N LEU A 185 -6.28 -1.43 0.50
CA LEU A 185 -5.19 -0.49 0.75
C LEU A 185 -5.42 0.87 0.05
N ALA A 186 -5.95 0.87 -1.18
CA ALA A 186 -6.32 2.09 -1.88
C ALA A 186 -7.45 2.85 -1.17
N MET A 187 -8.43 2.14 -0.61
CA MET A 187 -9.50 2.74 0.20
C MET A 187 -8.94 3.36 1.50
N GLU A 188 -7.99 2.70 2.16
CA GLU A 188 -7.31 3.23 3.36
C GLU A 188 -6.49 4.49 3.07
N ASN A 189 -5.78 4.49 1.94
CA ASN A 189 -4.90 5.57 1.52
C ASN A 189 -5.59 6.60 0.61
N ALA A 190 -6.92 6.59 0.54
CA ALA A 190 -7.68 7.51 -0.31
C ALA A 190 -7.42 9.00 0.02
N GLY A 191 -6.95 9.30 1.24
CA GLY A 191 -6.50 10.63 1.64
C GLY A 191 -5.32 11.17 0.82
N ASN A 192 -4.49 10.30 0.23
CA ASN A 192 -3.37 10.74 -0.61
C ASN A 192 -3.84 11.43 -1.91
N LEU A 193 -5.12 11.29 -2.27
CA LEU A 193 -5.73 11.98 -3.41
C LEU A 193 -6.31 13.36 -3.05
N ILE A 194 -6.18 13.79 -1.79
CA ILE A 194 -6.66 15.09 -1.30
C ILE A 194 -5.46 16.01 -1.11
N GLU A 195 -5.40 17.09 -1.91
CA GLU A 195 -4.36 18.12 -1.81
C GLU A 195 -4.51 19.01 -0.57
N ASP A 196 -5.76 19.21 -0.13
CA ASP A 196 -6.09 20.02 1.04
C ASP A 196 -5.69 19.28 2.33
N GLU A 197 -4.68 19.81 3.02
CA GLU A 197 -4.10 19.16 4.20
C GLU A 197 -5.09 19.02 5.37
N GLU A 198 -6.02 19.98 5.52
CA GLU A 198 -7.02 19.96 6.60
C GLU A 198 -8.04 18.85 6.35
N LEU A 199 -8.58 18.76 5.13
CA LEU A 199 -9.49 17.68 4.75
C LEU A 199 -8.79 16.32 4.70
N ARG A 200 -7.52 16.29 4.27
CA ARG A 200 -6.72 15.07 4.27
C ARG A 200 -6.51 14.53 5.68
N ALA A 201 -6.27 15.42 6.65
CA ALA A 201 -6.10 15.04 8.05
C ALA A 201 -7.32 14.32 8.63
N GLN A 202 -8.53 14.70 8.21
CA GLN A 202 -9.79 14.10 8.68
C GLN A 202 -9.95 12.63 8.29
N ILE A 203 -9.40 12.23 7.13
CA ILE A 203 -9.46 10.83 6.66
C ILE A 203 -8.10 10.13 6.72
N LYS A 204 -7.11 10.72 7.40
CA LYS A 204 -5.76 10.15 7.51
C LYS A 204 -5.78 8.87 8.34
N GLY A 205 -5.36 7.74 7.73
CA GLY A 205 -5.37 6.42 8.37
C GLY A 205 -6.73 5.70 8.34
N ALA A 206 -7.85 6.44 8.38
CA ALA A 206 -9.19 5.89 8.22
C ALA A 206 -9.61 5.71 6.75
N GLY A 207 -9.11 6.55 5.83
CA GLY A 207 -9.44 6.50 4.41
C GLY A 207 -10.94 6.64 4.12
N ILE A 208 -11.41 6.02 3.05
CA ILE A 208 -12.85 5.86 2.79
C ILE A 208 -13.36 4.58 3.45
N GLY A 209 -14.24 4.75 4.43
CA GLY A 209 -14.83 3.66 5.20
C GLY A 209 -13.86 3.07 6.22
N THR A 210 -14.40 2.63 7.36
CA THR A 210 -13.61 2.03 8.45
C THR A 210 -13.07 0.65 8.09
N SER A 211 -12.01 0.21 8.77
CA SER A 211 -11.38 -1.11 8.59
C SER A 211 -12.39 -2.27 8.58
N ALA A 212 -13.46 -2.18 9.38
CA ALA A 212 -14.53 -3.17 9.47
C ALA A 212 -15.51 -3.18 8.28
N THR A 213 -15.64 -2.08 7.55
CA THR A 213 -16.70 -1.91 6.52
C THR A 213 -16.19 -2.11 5.10
N ARG A 214 -14.91 -1.83 4.82
CA ARG A 214 -14.33 -1.90 3.46
C ARG A 214 -14.56 -3.24 2.76
N ALA A 215 -14.32 -4.34 3.46
CA ALA A 215 -14.54 -5.69 2.91
C ALA A 215 -16.01 -5.91 2.51
N GLY A 216 -16.95 -5.46 3.36
CA GLY A 216 -18.38 -5.54 3.08
C GLY A 216 -18.81 -4.67 1.90
N ILE A 217 -18.22 -3.49 1.72
CA ILE A 217 -18.47 -2.64 0.54
C ILE A 217 -18.01 -3.34 -0.74
N LEU A 218 -16.82 -3.96 -0.75
CA LEU A 218 -16.35 -4.73 -1.90
C LEU A 218 -17.27 -5.91 -2.22
N THR A 219 -17.75 -6.63 -1.20
CA THR A 219 -18.74 -7.70 -1.39
C THR A 219 -20.01 -7.15 -2.03
N LYS A 220 -20.55 -6.03 -1.56
CA LYS A 220 -21.74 -5.39 -2.15
C LYS A 220 -21.53 -5.00 -3.62
N LEU A 221 -20.36 -4.46 -3.98
CA LEU A 221 -20.06 -4.09 -5.37
C LEU A 221 -20.00 -5.32 -6.30
N VAL A 222 -19.51 -6.46 -5.78
CA VAL A 222 -19.52 -7.74 -6.50
C VAL A 222 -20.93 -8.29 -6.61
N ASP A 223 -21.70 -8.30 -5.53
CA ASP A 223 -23.08 -8.81 -5.48
C ASP A 223 -24.02 -8.00 -6.40
N ASN A 224 -23.84 -6.67 -6.43
CA ASN A 224 -24.54 -5.76 -7.34
C ASN A 224 -24.05 -5.86 -8.79
N LYS A 225 -23.05 -6.70 -9.07
CA LYS A 225 -22.47 -6.93 -10.40
C LYS A 225 -21.84 -5.68 -11.01
N TYR A 226 -21.32 -4.75 -10.21
CA TYR A 226 -20.57 -3.59 -10.72
C TYR A 226 -19.11 -3.95 -10.99
N ILE A 227 -18.56 -4.85 -10.18
CA ILE A 227 -17.22 -5.41 -10.36
C ILE A 227 -17.29 -6.94 -10.29
N ALA A 228 -16.36 -7.60 -10.97
CA ALA A 228 -16.15 -9.04 -10.90
C ALA A 228 -14.84 -9.33 -10.17
N LEU A 229 -14.87 -10.32 -9.27
CA LEU A 229 -13.71 -10.79 -8.53
C LEU A 229 -13.26 -12.14 -9.07
N GLN A 230 -12.02 -12.22 -9.56
CA GLN A 230 -11.44 -13.50 -9.96
C GLN A 230 -10.94 -14.26 -8.72
N LYS A 231 -11.55 -15.40 -8.41
CA LYS A 231 -11.35 -16.08 -7.11
C LYS A 231 -9.91 -16.53 -6.84
N LYS A 232 -9.19 -16.96 -7.89
CA LYS A 232 -7.81 -17.45 -7.76
C LYS A 232 -6.79 -16.31 -7.61
N THR A 233 -6.86 -15.32 -8.49
CA THR A 233 -5.89 -14.21 -8.54
C THR A 233 -6.29 -13.02 -7.67
N GLN A 234 -7.50 -13.03 -7.13
CA GLN A 234 -8.11 -11.91 -6.39
C GLN A 234 -8.23 -10.60 -7.18
N VAL A 235 -8.02 -10.63 -8.50
CA VAL A 235 -8.09 -9.46 -9.38
C VAL A 235 -9.53 -8.98 -9.52
N LEU A 236 -9.74 -7.68 -9.35
CA LEU A 236 -11.00 -6.99 -9.58
C LEU A 236 -11.04 -6.44 -11.01
N THR A 237 -12.17 -6.66 -11.69
CA THR A 237 -12.42 -6.16 -13.04
C THR A 237 -13.79 -5.49 -13.11
N PRO A 238 -13.91 -4.26 -13.64
CA PRO A 238 -15.21 -3.64 -13.87
C PRO A 238 -16.08 -4.52 -14.79
N THR A 239 -17.37 -4.61 -14.49
CA THR A 239 -18.34 -5.18 -15.45
C THR A 239 -18.83 -4.08 -16.38
N LYS A 240 -19.51 -4.46 -17.48
CA LYS A 240 -20.17 -3.49 -18.37
C LYS A 240 -21.14 -2.57 -17.61
N LEU A 241 -21.88 -3.12 -16.65
CA LEU A 241 -22.80 -2.37 -15.80
C LEU A 241 -22.06 -1.37 -14.92
N GLY A 242 -20.96 -1.80 -14.28
CA GLY A 242 -20.14 -0.91 -13.45
C GLY A 242 -19.50 0.22 -14.25
N GLU A 243 -19.03 -0.07 -15.47
CA GLU A 243 -18.50 0.94 -16.39
C GLU A 243 -19.57 1.99 -16.74
N TYR A 244 -20.79 1.57 -17.08
CA TYR A 244 -21.88 2.50 -17.37
C TYR A 244 -22.23 3.36 -16.16
N ILE A 245 -22.36 2.77 -14.97
CA ILE A 245 -22.67 3.53 -13.76
C ILE A 245 -21.58 4.56 -13.47
N ALA A 246 -20.31 4.15 -13.50
CA ALA A 246 -19.19 5.05 -13.27
C ALA A 246 -19.16 6.19 -14.31
N TYR A 247 -19.44 5.88 -15.57
CA TYR A 247 -19.52 6.86 -16.66
C TYR A 247 -20.64 7.89 -16.43
N TYR A 248 -21.87 7.43 -16.14
CA TYR A 248 -23.00 8.33 -15.91
C TYR A 248 -22.80 9.19 -14.66
N VAL A 249 -22.26 8.62 -13.57
CA VAL A 249 -21.93 9.39 -12.36
C VAL A 249 -20.85 10.43 -12.66
N LYS A 250 -19.82 10.09 -13.44
CA LYS A 250 -18.74 11.02 -13.83
C LYS A 250 -19.28 12.24 -14.59
N ILE A 251 -20.27 12.06 -15.45
CA ILE A 251 -20.84 13.16 -16.24
C ILE A 251 -21.88 13.95 -15.45
N SER A 252 -22.74 13.28 -14.70
CA SER A 252 -23.84 13.93 -13.97
C SER A 252 -23.38 14.62 -12.67
N VAL A 253 -22.69 13.86 -11.81
CA VAL A 253 -22.28 14.28 -10.46
C VAL A 253 -20.86 13.78 -10.14
N PRO A 254 -19.81 14.33 -10.80
CA PRO A 254 -18.43 13.85 -10.65
C PRO A 254 -17.90 13.91 -9.22
N HIS A 255 -18.47 14.78 -8.38
CA HIS A 255 -18.06 14.96 -6.99
C HIS A 255 -18.32 13.69 -6.14
N LEU A 256 -19.26 12.81 -6.54
CA LEU A 256 -19.50 11.53 -5.86
C LEU A 256 -18.34 10.53 -6.04
N LEU A 257 -17.47 10.75 -7.01
CA LEU A 257 -16.31 9.89 -7.28
C LEU A 257 -15.04 10.39 -6.61
N ASN A 258 -15.08 11.53 -5.90
CA ASN A 258 -13.91 12.14 -5.28
C ASN A 258 -13.92 11.90 -3.76
N PRO A 259 -12.84 11.34 -3.17
CA PRO A 259 -12.73 11.12 -1.72
C PRO A 259 -12.88 12.40 -0.88
N LYS A 260 -12.61 13.58 -1.46
CA LYS A 260 -12.78 14.88 -0.82
C LYS A 260 -14.20 15.09 -0.28
N LEU A 261 -15.22 14.57 -0.99
CA LEU A 261 -16.61 14.68 -0.51
C LEU A 261 -16.81 13.89 0.78
N THR A 262 -16.31 12.65 0.83
CA THR A 262 -16.34 11.83 2.06
C THR A 262 -15.61 12.55 3.19
N ALA A 263 -14.41 13.07 2.94
CA ALA A 263 -13.66 13.81 3.95
C ALA A 263 -14.42 15.02 4.51
N SER A 264 -15.13 15.76 3.65
CA SER A 264 -15.93 16.90 4.09
C SER A 264 -17.12 16.51 4.99
N TRP A 265 -17.74 15.36 4.74
CA TRP A 265 -18.83 14.87 5.60
C TRP A 265 -18.32 14.34 6.94
N GLU A 266 -17.21 13.60 6.95
CA GLU A 266 -16.56 13.15 8.18
C GLU A 266 -16.09 14.33 9.05
N MET A 267 -15.60 15.40 8.43
CA MET A 267 -15.28 16.65 9.14
C MET A 267 -16.52 17.24 9.81
N GLY A 268 -17.64 17.34 9.09
CA GLY A 268 -18.89 17.85 9.65
C GLY A 268 -19.42 16.97 10.80
N LEU A 269 -19.31 15.65 10.70
CA LEU A 269 -19.66 14.74 11.80
C LEU A 269 -18.77 14.95 13.04
N SER A 270 -17.47 15.22 12.82
CA SER A 270 -16.53 15.54 13.89
C SER A 270 -16.88 16.87 14.57
N GLU A 271 -17.25 17.89 13.79
CA GLU A 271 -17.72 19.17 14.32
C GLU A 271 -19.01 19.03 15.15
N VAL A 272 -19.93 18.14 14.74
CA VAL A 272 -21.13 17.80 15.53
C VAL A 272 -20.73 17.14 16.86
N ALA A 273 -19.81 16.16 16.82
CA ALA A 273 -19.36 15.45 18.01
C ALA A 273 -18.63 16.37 19.01
N GLU A 274 -17.90 17.37 18.51
CA GLU A 274 -17.23 18.41 19.31
C GLU A 274 -18.18 19.53 19.77
N GLY A 275 -19.42 19.55 19.29
CA GLY A 275 -20.41 20.58 19.62
C GLY A 275 -20.17 21.94 18.95
N LYS A 276 -19.37 21.99 17.88
CA LYS A 276 -19.10 23.20 17.08
C LYS A 276 -20.27 23.57 16.17
N ILE A 277 -20.97 22.57 15.64
CA ILE A 277 -22.20 22.73 14.86
C ILE A 277 -23.29 21.83 15.44
N THR A 278 -24.55 22.18 15.20
CA THR A 278 -25.68 21.35 15.63
C THR A 278 -25.95 20.22 14.64
N GLU A 279 -26.56 19.13 15.12
CA GLU A 279 -27.06 18.04 14.26
C GLU A 279 -28.01 18.57 13.17
N GLN A 280 -28.87 19.54 13.54
CA GLN A 280 -29.82 20.14 12.62
C GLN A 280 -29.11 20.89 11.47
N GLU A 281 -28.12 21.73 11.77
CA GLU A 281 -27.33 22.43 10.75
C GLU A 281 -26.58 21.47 9.83
N TYR A 282 -26.06 20.36 10.36
CA TYR A 282 -25.41 19.33 9.55
C TYR A 282 -26.41 18.65 8.60
N MET A 283 -27.57 18.25 9.13
CA MET A 283 -28.61 17.58 8.34
C MET A 283 -29.21 18.48 7.26
N GLU A 284 -29.43 19.77 7.55
CA GLU A 284 -29.89 20.75 6.56
C GLU A 284 -28.91 20.88 5.38
N LYS A 285 -27.60 20.91 5.65
CA LYS A 285 -26.57 20.92 4.60
C LYS A 285 -26.59 19.63 3.78
N LEU A 286 -26.70 18.47 4.43
CA LEU A 286 -26.73 17.16 3.77
C LEU A 286 -27.97 17.02 2.88
N GLU A 287 -29.15 17.35 3.38
CA GLU A 287 -30.39 17.28 2.62
C GLU A 287 -30.41 18.25 1.44
N SER A 288 -29.91 19.47 1.64
CA SER A 288 -29.75 20.46 0.57
C SER A 288 -28.82 19.94 -0.54
N PHE A 289 -27.69 19.33 -0.17
CA PHE A 289 -26.79 18.69 -1.12
C PHE A 289 -27.51 17.59 -1.92
N VAL A 290 -28.16 16.64 -1.22
CA VAL A 290 -28.87 15.52 -1.86
C VAL A 290 -29.94 16.05 -2.82
N ARG A 291 -30.80 16.97 -2.36
CA ARG A 291 -31.87 17.56 -3.17
C ARG A 291 -31.32 18.23 -4.44
N THR A 292 -30.28 19.03 -4.29
CA THR A 292 -29.65 19.74 -5.41
C THR A 292 -29.05 18.77 -6.43
N LYS A 293 -28.40 17.70 -5.97
CA LYS A 293 -27.81 16.70 -6.89
C LYS A 293 -28.88 15.85 -7.56
N THR A 294 -29.91 15.42 -6.84
CA THR A 294 -31.04 14.66 -7.40
C THR A 294 -31.77 15.47 -8.47
N GLU A 295 -32.03 16.76 -8.21
CA GLU A 295 -32.69 17.63 -9.18
C GLU A 295 -31.85 17.79 -10.45
N LYS A 296 -30.53 17.98 -10.31
CA LYS A 296 -29.61 18.06 -11.44
C LYS A 296 -29.64 16.77 -12.29
N ILE A 297 -29.66 15.60 -11.65
CA ILE A 297 -29.75 14.31 -12.36
C ILE A 297 -31.09 14.17 -13.08
N ARG A 298 -32.19 14.64 -12.48
CA ARG A 298 -33.53 14.58 -13.09
C ARG A 298 -33.64 15.40 -14.38
N THR A 299 -32.87 16.48 -14.48
CA THR A 299 -32.89 17.40 -15.63
C THR A 299 -31.91 17.05 -16.76
N LEU A 300 -31.09 16.00 -16.59
CA LEU A 300 -30.15 15.48 -17.60
C LEU A 300 -30.82 14.45 -18.51
#